data_AF-A0A7K2ASE4-F1
#
_entry.id   AF-A0A7K2ASE4-F1
#
_cell.length_a   1.000
_cell.length_b   1.000
_cell.length_c   1.000
_cell.angle_alpha   90.00
_cell.angle_beta   90.00
_cell.angle_gamma   90.00
#
_symmetry.space_group_name_H-M   'P 1'
#
loop_
_entity.id
_entity.type
_entity.pdbx_description
1 polymer ?
#
loop_
_entity_poly.entity_id
_entity_poly.type
_entity_poly.pdbx_seq_one_letter_code
_entity_poly.pdbx_strand_id
1 'polypeptide(L)'
;PKEMEEAAMMDGATRLQAFRKVIIPIMWPAIIATGLFTMLLAYNEYLFVRVLAPTEWTLPVAIVSLTGGESSRTITEAAAASVSITLPIVIVIILFQKHLVRGLGAGAVKG
;
A
#
# COMPACT_ATOMS: atom_id res chain seq x y z
N PRO A 1 -15.90 17.02 5.76
CA PRO A 1 -15.44 17.25 4.36
C PRO A 1 -16.39 18.18 3.60
N LYS A 2 -17.68 17.83 3.52
CA LYS A 2 -18.69 18.62 2.81
C LYS A 2 -18.82 20.06 3.33
N GLU A 3 -18.93 20.22 4.65
CA GLU A 3 -18.97 21.55 5.31
C GLU A 3 -17.73 22.40 5.04
N MET A 4 -16.55 21.78 4.93
CA MET A 4 -15.30 22.50 4.62
C MET A 4 -15.16 22.87 3.14
N GLU A 5 -15.72 22.06 2.24
CA GLU A 5 -15.80 22.39 0.82
C GLU A 5 -16.79 23.55 0.59
N GLU A 6 -17.96 23.50 1.24
CA GLU A 6 -18.97 24.55 1.19
C GLU A 6 -18.43 25.87 1.75
N ALA A 7 -17.73 25.85 2.89
CA ALA A 7 -17.06 27.03 3.43
C ALA A 7 -16.05 27.64 2.44
N ALA A 8 -15.20 26.82 1.81
CA ALA A 8 -14.23 27.32 0.81
C ALA A 8 -14.91 27.92 -0.43
N MET A 9 -16.07 27.38 -0.84
CA MET A 9 -16.86 27.96 -1.94
C MET A 9 -17.53 29.27 -1.54
N MET A 10 -17.97 29.41 -0.29
CA MET A 10 -18.47 30.68 0.26
C MET A 10 -17.36 31.75 0.28
N ASP A 11 -16.11 31.35 0.48
CA ASP A 11 -14.92 32.21 0.38
C ASP A 11 -14.49 32.52 -1.08
N GLY A 12 -15.29 32.11 -2.07
CA GLY A 12 -15.06 32.41 -3.48
C GLY A 12 -14.21 31.39 -4.24
N ALA A 13 -13.85 30.24 -3.63
CA ALA A 13 -13.20 29.16 -4.36
C ALA A 13 -14.17 28.47 -5.34
N THR A 14 -13.72 28.22 -6.56
CA THR A 14 -14.44 27.32 -7.47
C THR A 14 -14.44 25.88 -6.93
N ARG A 15 -15.41 25.03 -7.34
CA ARG A 15 -15.47 23.62 -6.94
C ARG A 15 -14.15 22.86 -7.10
N LEU A 16 -13.47 23.06 -8.24
CA LEU A 16 -12.18 22.41 -8.49
C LEU A 16 -11.06 22.92 -7.57
N GLN A 17 -11.08 24.21 -7.22
CA GLN A 17 -10.14 24.79 -6.25
C GLN A 17 -10.40 24.28 -4.83
N ALA A 18 -11.66 24.23 -4.39
CA ALA A 18 -12.04 23.68 -3.09
C ALA A 18 -11.62 22.21 -2.99
N PHE A 19 -11.89 21.40 -4.02
CA PHE A 19 -11.45 20.00 -4.08
C PHE A 19 -9.92 19.86 -3.94
N ARG A 20 -9.14 20.55 -4.79
CA ARG A 20 -7.68 20.41 -4.80
C ARG A 20 -6.99 21.00 -3.56
N LYS A 21 -7.47 22.14 -3.06
CA LYS A 21 -6.78 22.89 -1.98
C LYS A 21 -7.27 22.54 -0.58
N VAL A 22 -8.49 22.04 -0.45
CA VAL A 22 -9.09 21.72 0.86
C VAL A 22 -9.28 20.22 1.02
N ILE A 23 -9.95 19.57 0.06
CA ILE A 23 -10.31 18.15 0.20
C ILE A 23 -9.10 17.22 0.06
N ILE A 24 -8.28 17.38 -0.98
CA ILE A 24 -7.10 16.52 -1.20
C ILE A 24 -6.12 16.53 -0.01
N PRO A 25 -5.69 17.68 0.54
CA PRO A 25 -4.75 17.69 1.66
C PRO A 25 -5.31 17.03 2.93
N ILE A 26 -6.61 17.18 3.19
CA ILE A 26 -7.29 16.54 4.32
C ILE A 26 -7.37 15.02 4.11
N MET A 27 -7.60 14.57 2.88
CA MET A 27 -7.65 13.14 2.52
C MET A 27 -6.27 12.49 2.40
N TRP A 28 -5.18 13.26 2.35
CA TRP A 28 -3.83 12.77 2.10
C TRP A 28 -3.40 11.60 3.02
N PRO A 29 -3.65 11.61 4.34
CA PRO A 29 -3.32 10.48 5.20
C PRO A 29 -4.08 9.20 4.82
N ALA A 30 -5.35 9.33 4.41
CA ALA A 30 -6.16 8.20 3.98
C ALA A 30 -5.71 7.66 2.61
N ILE A 31 -5.36 8.55 1.67
CA ILE A 31 -4.82 8.15 0.36
C ILE A 31 -3.52 7.36 0.51
N ILE A 32 -2.62 7.84 1.37
CA ILE A 32 -1.38 7.11 1.69
C ILE A 32 -1.72 5.74 2.29
N ALA A 33 -2.62 5.69 3.27
CA ALA A 33 -2.98 4.45 3.94
C ALA A 33 -3.56 3.40 2.97
N THR A 34 -4.53 3.80 2.15
CA THR A 34 -5.11 2.93 1.13
C THR A 34 -4.07 2.52 0.08
N GLY A 35 -3.23 3.45 -0.40
CA GLY A 35 -2.17 3.15 -1.36
C GLY A 35 -1.18 2.12 -0.85
N LEU A 36 -0.76 2.23 0.42
CA LEU A 36 0.11 1.26 1.08
C LEU A 36 -0.54 -0.11 1.20
N PHE A 37 -1.81 -0.15 1.60
CA PHE A 37 -2.57 -1.40 1.70
C PHE A 37 -2.73 -2.07 0.33
N THR A 38 -3.11 -1.31 -0.70
CA THR A 38 -3.21 -1.82 -2.08
C THR A 38 -1.87 -2.29 -2.61
N MET A 39 -0.77 -1.56 -2.33
CA MET A 39 0.57 -1.99 -2.69
C MET A 39 0.95 -3.30 -2.01
N LEU A 40 0.63 -3.47 -0.73
CA LEU A 40 0.89 -4.71 0.00
C LEU A 40 0.17 -5.89 -0.65
N LEU A 41 -1.11 -5.72 -1.03
CA LEU A 41 -1.89 -6.75 -1.73
C LEU A 41 -1.26 -7.07 -3.09
N ALA A 42 -0.98 -6.06 -3.92
CA ALA A 42 -0.41 -6.25 -5.25
C ALA A 42 1.00 -6.87 -5.21
N TYR A 43 1.81 -6.50 -4.22
CA TYR A 43 3.17 -6.99 -4.07
C TYR A 43 3.24 -8.46 -3.62
N ASN A 44 2.23 -8.93 -2.88
CA ASN A 44 2.08 -10.33 -2.49
C ASN A 44 1.26 -11.16 -3.50
N GLU A 45 0.82 -10.57 -4.61
CA GLU A 45 -0.01 -11.26 -5.58
C GLU A 45 0.80 -12.34 -6.30
N TYR A 46 0.43 -13.60 -6.01
CA TYR A 46 1.10 -14.79 -6.53
C TYR A 46 0.28 -15.46 -7.63
N LEU A 47 -1.03 -15.63 -7.42
CA LEU A 47 -1.86 -16.45 -8.30
C LEU A 47 -2.02 -15.77 -9.65
N PHE A 48 -2.31 -14.47 -9.65
CA PHE A 48 -2.51 -13.73 -10.89
C PHE A 48 -1.26 -13.72 -11.77
N VAL A 49 -0.10 -13.44 -11.17
CA VAL A 49 1.19 -13.43 -11.88
C VAL A 49 1.55 -14.82 -12.38
N ARG A 50 1.42 -15.86 -11.54
CA ARG A 50 1.78 -17.22 -11.95
C ARG A 50 0.95 -17.76 -13.12
N VAL A 51 -0.30 -17.32 -13.25
CA VAL A 51 -1.18 -17.77 -14.34
C VAL A 51 -1.01 -16.91 -15.60
N LEU A 52 -0.85 -15.59 -15.47
CA LEU A 52 -0.86 -14.67 -16.63
C LEU A 52 0.53 -14.24 -17.11
N ALA A 53 1.57 -14.32 -16.28
CA ALA A 53 2.92 -13.86 -16.61
C ALA A 53 3.90 -15.05 -16.67
N PRO A 54 4.07 -15.68 -17.84
CA PRO A 54 4.90 -16.88 -17.98
C PRO A 54 6.41 -16.60 -17.83
N THR A 55 6.88 -15.41 -18.18
CA THR A 55 8.31 -15.04 -18.15
C THR A 55 8.64 -13.89 -17.19
N GLU A 56 7.66 -13.05 -16.86
CA GLU A 56 7.84 -11.86 -16.02
C GLU A 56 7.41 -12.13 -14.57
N TRP A 57 8.16 -13.00 -13.89
CA TRP A 57 7.80 -13.41 -12.53
C TRP A 57 8.09 -12.32 -11.51
N THR A 58 7.12 -12.08 -10.64
CA THR A 58 7.33 -11.29 -9.42
C THR A 58 8.12 -12.09 -8.40
N LEU A 59 8.73 -11.39 -7.44
CA LEU A 59 9.50 -12.00 -6.35
C LEU A 59 8.75 -13.15 -5.63
N PRO A 60 7.44 -13.03 -5.28
CA PRO A 60 6.71 -14.15 -4.66
C PRO A 60 6.70 -15.41 -5.54
N VAL A 61 6.48 -15.26 -6.85
CA VAL A 61 6.46 -16.40 -7.78
C VAL A 61 7.85 -17.04 -7.89
N ALA A 62 8.90 -16.22 -8.02
CA ALA A 62 10.28 -16.68 -8.08
C ALA A 62 10.69 -17.44 -6.80
N ILE A 63 10.33 -16.93 -5.62
CA ILE A 63 10.65 -17.57 -4.34
C ILE A 63 9.98 -18.93 -4.22
N VAL A 64 8.70 -19.03 -4.56
CA VAL A 64 7.98 -20.32 -4.50
C VAL A 64 8.59 -21.33 -5.47
N SER A 65 9.08 -20.90 -6.63
CA SER A 65 9.77 -21.81 -7.58
C SER A 65 11.01 -22.49 -6.98
N LEU A 66 11.70 -21.83 -6.02
CA LEU A 66 12.86 -22.40 -5.32
C LEU A 66 12.46 -23.46 -4.29
N THR A 67 11.23 -23.41 -3.77
CA THR A 67 10.75 -24.36 -2.75
C THR A 67 10.42 -25.75 -3.33
N GLY A 68 10.27 -25.87 -4.65
CA GLY A 68 10.05 -27.15 -5.32
C GLY A 68 11.31 -28.01 -5.50
N GLY A 69 12.49 -27.49 -5.17
CA GLY A 69 13.74 -28.25 -5.23
C GLY A 69 13.94 -29.16 -4.03
N GLU A 70 14.40 -30.40 -4.25
CA GLU A 70 14.63 -31.41 -3.21
C GLU A 70 15.90 -31.15 -2.37
N SER A 71 16.69 -30.12 -2.72
CA SER A 71 17.95 -29.82 -2.03
C SER A 71 17.73 -28.95 -0.80
N SER A 72 18.43 -29.25 0.29
CA SER A 72 18.50 -28.34 1.44
C SER A 72 18.96 -26.93 1.06
N ARG A 73 19.79 -26.80 0.01
CA ARG A 73 20.28 -25.51 -0.48
C ARG A 73 19.15 -24.64 -1.05
N THR A 74 18.26 -25.21 -1.86
CA THR A 74 17.17 -24.45 -2.50
C THR A 74 16.15 -23.97 -1.46
N ILE A 75 15.93 -24.74 -0.39
CA ILE A 75 15.11 -24.33 0.75
C ILE A 75 15.76 -23.17 1.51
N THR A 76 17.07 -23.21 1.75
CA THR A 76 17.79 -22.11 2.41
C THR A 76 17.77 -20.83 1.56
N GLU A 77 17.95 -20.94 0.25
CA GLU A 77 17.85 -19.81 -0.68
C GLU A 77 16.43 -19.21 -0.70
N ALA A 78 15.38 -20.04 -0.72
CA ALA A 78 13.99 -19.59 -0.61
C ALA A 78 13.70 -18.86 0.70
N ALA A 79 14.24 -19.35 1.82
CA ALA A 79 14.10 -18.68 3.13
C ALA A 79 14.79 -17.31 3.15
N ALA A 80 16.03 -17.22 2.65
CA ALA A 80 16.76 -15.96 2.55
C ALA A 80 16.04 -14.93 1.66
N ALA A 81 15.49 -15.39 0.52
CA ALA A 81 14.70 -14.56 -0.37
C ALA A 81 13.37 -14.11 0.28
N SER A 82 12.71 -14.96 1.07
CA SER A 82 11.48 -14.64 1.82
C SER A 82 11.70 -13.57 2.90
N VAL A 83 12.87 -13.58 3.57
CA VAL A 83 13.23 -12.50 4.50
C VAL A 83 13.52 -11.21 3.72
N SER A 84 14.25 -11.32 2.61
CA SER A 84 14.63 -10.17 1.78
C SER A 84 13.43 -9.45 1.18
N ILE A 85 12.41 -10.18 0.70
CA ILE A 85 11.19 -9.60 0.13
C ILE A 85 10.34 -8.89 1.18
N THR A 86 10.43 -9.29 2.45
CA THR A 86 9.70 -8.68 3.57
C THR A 86 10.31 -7.33 3.99
N LEU A 87 11.63 -7.17 3.84
CA LEU A 87 12.37 -6.01 4.33
C LEU A 87 11.87 -4.66 3.74
N PRO A 88 11.62 -4.52 2.43
CA PRO A 88 11.06 -3.29 1.85
C PRO A 88 9.69 -2.90 2.45
N ILE A 89 8.82 -3.88 2.68
CA ILE A 89 7.49 -3.63 3.28
C ILE A 89 7.65 -3.08 4.70
N VAL A 90 8.53 -3.68 5.50
CA VAL A 90 8.82 -3.22 6.85
C VAL A 90 9.35 -1.78 6.85
N ILE A 91 10.27 -1.45 5.93
CA ILE A 91 10.80 -0.09 5.78
C ILE A 91 9.67 0.89 5.47
N VAL A 92 8.81 0.56 4.50
CA VAL A 92 7.66 1.39 4.13
C VAL A 92 6.73 1.58 5.33
N ILE A 93 6.39 0.53 6.06
CA ILE A 93 5.55 0.64 7.26
C ILE A 93 6.19 1.56 8.30
N ILE A 94 7.49 1.42 8.59
CA ILE A 94 8.19 2.26 9.58
C ILE A 94 8.15 3.75 9.16
N LEU A 95 8.31 4.04 7.87
CA LEU A 95 8.27 5.42 7.35
C LEU A 95 6.85 6.03 7.42
N PHE A 96 5.81 5.21 7.23
CA PHE A 96 4.43 5.69 7.09
C PHE A 96 3.51 5.37 8.28
N GLN A 97 3.97 4.64 9.30
CA GLN A 97 3.18 4.28 10.50
C GLN A 97 2.48 5.48 11.15
N LYS A 98 3.14 6.65 11.19
CA LYS A 98 2.55 7.88 11.76
C LYS A 98 1.34 8.39 10.98
N HIS A 99 1.29 8.14 9.67
CA HIS A 99 0.16 8.50 8.81
C HIS A 99 -0.94 7.44 8.86
N LEU A 100 -0.57 6.16 8.95
CA LEU A 100 -1.50 5.04 9.12
C LEU A 100 -2.31 5.16 10.42
N VAL A 101 -1.64 5.45 11.55
CA VAL A 101 -2.31 5.58 12.86
C VAL A 101 -3.25 6.79 12.91
N ARG A 102 -2.88 7.92 12.27
CA ARG A 102 -3.77 9.10 12.17
C ARG A 102 -4.98 8.84 11.28
N GLY A 103 -4.83 8.06 10.21
CA GLY A 103 -5.92 7.65 9.33
C GLY A 103 -6.94 6.74 10.02
N LEU A 104 -6.48 5.80 10.86
CA LEU A 104 -7.35 4.92 11.65
C LEU A 104 -8.06 5.66 12.79
N GLY A 105 -7.36 6.59 13.46
CA GLY A 105 -7.94 7.39 14.55
C GLY A 105 -9.02 8.37 14.09
N ALA A 106 -8.84 9.04 12.95
CA ALA A 106 -9.79 10.05 12.46
C ALA A 106 -11.18 9.48 12.10
N GLY A 107 -11.29 8.18 11.79
CA GLY A 107 -12.57 7.50 11.55
C GLY A 107 -13.25 6.98 12.82
N ALA A 108 -12.52 6.85 13.94
CA ALA A 108 -13.03 6.27 15.18
C ALA A 108 -13.66 7.29 16.15
N VAL A 109 -13.42 8.61 15.97
CA VAL A 109 -13.88 9.66 16.91
C VAL A 109 -15.03 10.52 16.37
N LYS A 110 -15.72 10.08 15.32
CA LYS A 110 -17.00 10.67 14.91
C LYS A 110 -18.07 9.59 14.77
N GLY A 111 -18.34 8.93 15.89
CA GLY A 111 -19.69 8.53 16.28
C GLY A 111 -20.22 9.58 17.26
#